data_AF-A0A2P5MDP3-F1
#
_entry.id   AF-A0A2P5MDP3-F1
#
_cell.length_a   1.000
_cell.length_b   1.000
_cell.length_c   1.000
_cell.angle_alpha   90.00
_cell.angle_beta   90.00
_cell.angle_gamma   90.00
#
_symmetry.space_group_name_H-M   'P 1'
#
loop_
_entity.id
_entity.type
_entity.pdbx_description
1 polymer ?
#
loop_
_entity_poly.entity_id
_entity_poly.type
_entity_poly.pdbx_seq_one_letter_code
_entity_poly.pdbx_strand_id
1 'polypeptide(L)'
;MADALALKEIESPMDSLFVKELVKQWRAQDSYGTWEGKSDEVLLEPYIIDKEKRKTMPIIGDPDPETLWRLELFYNAVGLSIERATGVMVTPMMKMSHEGFGRMILAAGRLIVVNKQLRDVHRFGYDSMAKLAEEGEKLVSAGVNMIETYPEVAKYG
;
A
#
# COMPACT_ATOMS: atom_id res chain seq x y z
N MET A 1 24.51 9.20 -13.47
CA MET A 1 23.73 10.23 -12.76
C MET A 1 22.28 9.84 -12.94
N ALA A 2 21.69 9.24 -11.90
CA ALA A 2 20.32 8.77 -11.95
C ALA A 2 19.40 9.98 -11.79
N ASP A 3 18.54 10.19 -12.78
CA ASP A 3 17.44 11.13 -12.71
C ASP A 3 16.53 10.63 -11.59
N ALA A 4 16.69 11.22 -10.40
CA ALA A 4 15.77 10.99 -9.31
C ALA A 4 14.41 11.48 -9.81
N LEU A 5 13.52 10.53 -10.12
CA LEU A 5 12.13 10.78 -10.50
C LEU A 5 11.60 11.89 -9.60
N ALA A 6 11.55 13.10 -10.14
CA ALA A 6 10.94 14.23 -9.48
C ALA A 6 9.51 13.81 -9.22
N LEU A 7 9.14 13.73 -7.93
CA LEU A 7 7.76 13.50 -7.53
C LEU A 7 6.95 14.60 -8.20
N LYS A 8 6.27 14.23 -9.28
CA LYS A 8 5.40 15.15 -10.03
C LYS A 8 4.33 15.56 -9.03
N GLU A 9 4.08 16.87 -8.88
CA GLU A 9 2.94 17.30 -8.08
C GLU A 9 1.70 16.59 -8.61
N ILE A 10 1.11 15.76 -7.76
CA ILE A 10 -0.09 15.02 -8.09
C ILE A 10 -1.22 16.05 -8.08
N GLU A 11 -1.64 16.54 -9.26
CA GLU A 11 -2.75 17.52 -9.38
C GLU A 11 -4.03 17.02 -8.70
N SER A 12 -4.26 15.71 -8.70
CA SER A 12 -5.36 15.03 -7.98
C SER A 12 -4.87 13.70 -7.39
N PRO A 13 -4.94 13.46 -6.07
CA PRO A 13 -4.46 12.23 -5.43
C PRO A 13 -4.98 10.93 -6.07
N MET A 14 -6.20 10.99 -6.62
CA MET A 14 -6.85 9.89 -7.33
C MET A 14 -6.16 9.51 -8.64
N ASP A 15 -5.38 10.41 -9.22
CA ASP A 15 -4.69 10.16 -10.47
C ASP A 15 -3.36 9.42 -10.32
N SER A 16 -2.83 9.31 -9.10
CA SER A 16 -1.64 8.54 -8.81
C SER A 16 -1.79 7.09 -9.27
N LEU A 17 -0.69 6.53 -9.78
CA LEU A 17 -0.68 5.13 -10.21
C LEU A 17 -1.05 4.20 -9.05
N PHE A 18 -0.50 4.49 -7.87
CA PHE A 18 -0.77 3.74 -6.65
C PHE A 18 -2.25 3.75 -6.28
N VAL A 19 -2.92 4.91 -6.24
CA VAL A 19 -4.34 4.96 -5.86
C VAL A 19 -5.22 4.23 -6.89
N LYS A 20 -4.89 4.34 -8.19
CA LYS A 20 -5.60 3.58 -9.24
C LYS A 20 -5.48 2.07 -9.04
N GLU A 21 -4.32 1.56 -8.67
CA GLU A 21 -4.15 0.13 -8.34
C GLU A 21 -4.85 -0.24 -7.02
N LEU A 22 -4.91 0.65 -6.04
CA LEU A 22 -5.64 0.43 -4.79
C LEU A 22 -7.16 0.31 -5.04
N VAL A 23 -7.73 1.19 -5.86
CA VAL A 23 -9.13 1.07 -6.29
C VAL A 23 -9.38 -0.28 -6.94
N LYS A 24 -8.52 -0.70 -7.89
CA LYS A 24 -8.67 -2.01 -8.55
C LYS A 24 -8.61 -3.16 -7.57
N GLN A 25 -7.73 -3.11 -6.57
CA GLN A 25 -7.66 -4.11 -5.51
C GLN A 25 -9.00 -4.25 -4.79
N TRP A 26 -9.64 -3.15 -4.40
CA TRP A 26 -10.96 -3.18 -3.78
C TRP A 26 -12.06 -3.67 -4.73
N ARG A 27 -12.10 -3.15 -5.96
CA ARG A 27 -13.11 -3.57 -6.95
C ARG A 27 -13.01 -5.07 -7.26
N ALA A 28 -11.81 -5.65 -7.24
CA ALA A 28 -11.62 -7.08 -7.44
C ALA A 28 -12.21 -7.95 -6.30
N GLN A 29 -12.38 -7.39 -5.10
CA GLN A 29 -13.01 -8.09 -3.97
C GLN A 29 -14.55 -8.05 -4.04
N ASP A 30 -15.13 -7.19 -4.88
CA ASP A 30 -16.57 -6.95 -4.95
C ASP A 30 -17.33 -7.99 -5.78
N SER A 31 -17.20 -9.27 -5.42
CA SER A 31 -17.78 -10.39 -6.19
C SER A 31 -19.32 -10.33 -6.31
N TYR A 32 -19.99 -9.63 -5.39
CA TYR A 32 -21.46 -9.52 -5.34
C TYR A 32 -21.98 -8.12 -5.67
N GLY A 33 -21.13 -7.18 -6.11
CA GLY A 33 -21.55 -5.83 -6.49
C GLY A 33 -22.03 -4.94 -5.33
N THR A 34 -21.55 -5.19 -4.10
CA THR A 34 -21.89 -4.39 -2.90
C THR A 34 -21.42 -2.93 -3.02
N TRP A 35 -20.39 -2.67 -3.81
CA TRP A 35 -19.84 -1.33 -4.07
C TRP A 35 -20.13 -0.84 -5.48
N GLU A 36 -20.96 -1.55 -6.25
CA GLU A 36 -21.41 -1.10 -7.56
C GLU A 36 -22.10 0.26 -7.45
N GLY A 37 -21.73 1.20 -8.31
CA GLY A 37 -22.24 2.58 -8.29
C GLY A 37 -21.67 3.50 -7.20
N LYS A 38 -20.89 2.99 -6.23
CA LYS A 38 -20.12 3.86 -5.32
C LYS A 38 -18.95 4.49 -6.06
N SER A 39 -18.62 5.74 -5.76
CA SER A 39 -17.43 6.38 -6.31
C SER A 39 -16.15 5.78 -5.70
N ASP A 40 -15.02 5.98 -6.38
CA ASP A 40 -13.73 5.47 -5.93
C ASP A 40 -13.27 6.18 -4.63
N GLU A 41 -13.63 7.44 -4.43
CA GLU A 41 -13.35 8.18 -3.19
C GLU A 41 -14.10 7.55 -2.00
N VAL A 42 -15.38 7.20 -2.18
CA VAL A 42 -16.18 6.53 -1.13
C VAL A 42 -15.60 5.15 -0.81
N LEU A 43 -15.06 4.46 -1.81
CA LEU A 43 -14.43 3.15 -1.61
C LEU A 43 -13.16 3.26 -0.75
N LEU A 44 -12.42 4.36 -0.87
CA LEU A 44 -11.16 4.58 -0.15
C LEU A 44 -11.31 5.41 1.13
N GLU A 45 -12.49 5.93 1.44
CA GLU A 45 -12.79 6.65 2.68
C GLU A 45 -12.30 5.92 3.96
N PRO A 46 -12.37 4.58 4.08
CA PRO A 46 -11.85 3.87 5.26
C PRO A 46 -10.33 4.01 5.49
N TYR A 47 -9.56 4.44 4.48
CA TYR A 47 -8.14 4.75 4.67
C TYR A 47 -7.93 6.14 5.28
N ILE A 48 -8.95 6.99 5.34
CA ILE A 48 -8.84 8.36 5.82
C ILE A 48 -9.27 8.42 7.28
N ILE A 49 -8.27 8.60 8.15
CA ILE A 49 -8.42 8.68 9.60
C ILE A 49 -7.77 9.97 10.04
N ASP A 50 -8.60 10.96 10.39
CA ASP A 50 -8.11 12.19 10.96
C ASP A 50 -7.41 11.97 12.32
N LYS A 51 -6.67 12.98 12.76
CA LYS A 51 -5.85 12.89 13.98
C LYS A 51 -6.67 12.66 15.24
N GLU A 52 -7.90 13.16 15.31
CA GLU A 52 -8.76 13.03 16.49
C GLU A 52 -9.34 11.62 16.56
N LYS A 53 -9.91 11.12 15.46
CA LYS A 53 -10.37 9.73 15.31
C LYS A 53 -9.24 8.76 15.64
N ARG A 54 -8.03 8.98 15.11
CA ARG A 54 -6.86 8.10 15.37
C ARG A 54 -6.50 8.03 16.85
N LYS A 55 -6.57 9.13 17.61
CA LYS A 55 -6.29 9.14 19.05
C LYS A 55 -7.31 8.32 19.85
N THR A 56 -8.56 8.32 19.42
CA THR A 56 -9.64 7.58 20.10
C THR A 56 -9.60 6.07 19.85
N MET A 57 -8.86 5.62 18.83
CA MET A 57 -8.78 4.19 18.50
C MET A 57 -7.96 3.44 19.56
N PRO A 58 -8.52 2.39 20.19
CA PRO A 58 -7.80 1.55 21.15
C PRO A 58 -6.75 0.70 20.42
N ILE A 59 -5.64 0.41 21.10
CA ILE A 59 -4.55 -0.46 20.63
C ILE A 59 -4.48 -1.73 21.51
N ILE A 60 -5.64 -2.18 22.00
CA ILE A 60 -5.70 -3.33 22.91
C ILE A 60 -6.14 -4.56 22.12
N GLY A 61 -5.41 -5.66 22.26
CA GLY A 61 -5.69 -6.91 21.55
C GLY A 61 -5.23 -6.87 20.09
N ASP A 62 -5.71 -7.82 19.28
CA ASP A 62 -5.34 -7.89 17.87
C ASP A 62 -6.14 -6.86 17.03
N PRO A 63 -5.55 -6.31 15.94
CA PRO A 63 -6.28 -5.43 15.03
C PRO A 63 -7.49 -6.12 14.42
N ASP A 64 -8.52 -5.34 14.12
CA ASP A 64 -9.73 -5.87 13.49
C ASP A 64 -9.40 -6.46 12.09
N PRO A 65 -10.09 -7.54 11.67
CA PRO A 65 -9.83 -8.18 10.38
C PRO A 65 -9.97 -7.24 9.18
N GLU A 66 -10.86 -6.26 9.27
CA GLU A 66 -11.06 -5.27 8.20
C GLU A 66 -9.81 -4.40 8.05
N THR A 67 -9.25 -3.88 9.13
CA THR A 67 -7.99 -3.11 9.13
C THR A 67 -6.82 -3.91 8.57
N LEU A 68 -6.70 -5.20 8.94
CA LEU A 68 -5.68 -6.08 8.36
C LEU A 68 -5.89 -6.26 6.85
N TRP A 69 -7.13 -6.39 6.40
CA TRP A 69 -7.45 -6.51 4.98
C TRP A 69 -7.15 -5.22 4.21
N ARG A 70 -7.50 -4.05 4.78
CA ARG A 70 -7.14 -2.75 4.18
C ARG A 70 -5.62 -2.61 4.04
N LEU A 71 -4.88 -3.05 5.05
CA LEU A 71 -3.41 -3.06 5.03
C LEU A 71 -2.87 -3.99 3.93
N GLU A 72 -3.43 -5.18 3.80
CA GLU A 72 -3.04 -6.14 2.77
C GLU A 72 -3.31 -5.59 1.36
N LEU A 73 -4.52 -5.06 1.09
CA LEU A 73 -4.87 -4.46 -0.21
C LEU A 73 -3.99 -3.24 -0.52
N PHE A 74 -3.61 -2.45 0.49
CA PHE A 74 -2.66 -1.35 0.33
C PHE A 74 -1.31 -1.85 -0.20
N TYR A 75 -0.74 -2.88 0.41
CA TYR A 75 0.56 -3.41 -0.02
C TYR A 75 0.48 -4.21 -1.32
N ASN A 76 -0.65 -4.84 -1.63
CA ASN A 76 -0.90 -5.40 -2.97
C ASN A 76 -0.86 -4.31 -4.04
N ALA A 77 -1.50 -3.16 -3.79
CA ALA A 77 -1.50 -2.03 -4.71
C ALA A 77 -0.09 -1.45 -4.90
N VAL A 78 0.73 -1.39 -3.84
CA VAL A 78 2.16 -1.05 -3.96
C VAL A 78 2.88 -2.06 -4.85
N GLY A 79 2.71 -3.37 -4.62
CA GLY A 79 3.34 -4.42 -5.43
C GLY A 79 3.00 -4.32 -6.91
N LEU A 80 1.71 -4.22 -7.25
CA LEU A 80 1.25 -4.06 -8.64
C LEU A 80 1.73 -2.77 -9.30
N SER A 81 1.85 -1.69 -8.52
CA SER A 81 2.37 -0.42 -9.03
C SER A 81 3.86 -0.53 -9.38
N ILE A 82 4.65 -1.22 -8.56
CA ILE A 82 6.06 -1.50 -8.84
C ILE A 82 6.18 -2.42 -10.06
N GLU A 83 5.37 -3.46 -10.16
CA GLU A 83 5.34 -4.35 -11.31
C GLU A 83 5.01 -3.61 -12.60
N ARG A 84 4.02 -2.73 -12.59
CA ARG A 84 3.67 -1.91 -13.76
C ARG A 84 4.82 -1.00 -14.19
N ALA A 85 5.60 -0.47 -13.25
CA ALA A 85 6.74 0.40 -13.54
C ALA A 85 7.98 -0.36 -14.03
N THR A 86 8.18 -1.60 -13.58
CA THR A 86 9.45 -2.34 -13.79
C THR A 86 9.32 -3.57 -14.69
N GLY A 87 8.11 -4.07 -14.90
CA GLY A 87 7.83 -5.37 -15.52
C GLY A 87 8.21 -6.57 -14.65
N VAL A 88 8.56 -6.37 -13.37
CA VAL A 88 8.94 -7.43 -12.44
C VAL A 88 7.83 -7.64 -11.42
N MET A 89 7.31 -8.87 -11.33
CA MET A 89 6.26 -9.21 -10.38
C MET A 89 6.72 -8.99 -8.94
N VAL A 90 5.87 -8.34 -8.14
CA VAL A 90 6.14 -8.05 -6.73
C VAL A 90 5.00 -8.53 -5.85
N THR A 91 5.29 -9.44 -4.93
CA THR A 91 4.29 -10.03 -4.03
C THR A 91 4.53 -9.66 -2.57
N PRO A 92 3.51 -9.22 -1.82
CA PRO A 92 3.63 -8.97 -0.39
C PRO A 92 3.57 -10.26 0.44
N MET A 93 4.22 -10.23 1.60
CA MET A 93 4.10 -11.22 2.67
C MET A 93 4.01 -10.49 4.01
N MET A 94 2.92 -10.75 4.74
CA MET A 94 2.67 -10.16 6.05
C MET A 94 2.79 -11.22 7.14
N LYS A 95 3.51 -10.90 8.20
CA LYS A 95 3.43 -11.63 9.46
C LYS A 95 3.08 -10.67 10.58
N MET A 96 1.88 -10.82 11.11
CA MET A 96 1.47 -10.15 12.35
C MET A 96 1.88 -10.97 13.57
N SER A 97 2.30 -10.29 14.62
CA SER A 97 2.33 -10.81 15.98
C SER A 97 1.08 -10.33 16.73
N HIS A 98 1.06 -10.54 18.05
CA HIS A 98 0.01 -9.99 18.91
C HIS A 98 0.10 -8.46 18.98
N GLU A 99 -1.01 -7.82 19.36
CA GLU A 99 -1.08 -6.40 19.74
C GLU A 99 -0.77 -5.41 18.60
N GLY A 100 -1.00 -5.81 17.35
CA GLY A 100 -0.84 -4.90 16.20
C GLY A 100 0.61 -4.62 15.81
N PHE A 101 1.54 -5.44 16.26
CA PHE A 101 2.92 -5.48 15.78
C PHE A 101 3.07 -6.49 14.66
N GLY A 102 4.03 -6.28 13.77
CA GLY A 102 4.30 -7.23 12.70
C GLY A 102 5.35 -6.76 11.73
N ARG A 103 5.45 -7.49 10.62
CA ARG A 103 6.34 -7.16 9.51
C ARG A 103 5.63 -7.39 8.19
N MET A 104 5.73 -6.39 7.31
CA MET A 104 5.35 -6.48 5.91
C MET A 104 6.61 -6.45 5.06
N ILE A 105 6.75 -7.42 4.17
CA ILE A 105 7.78 -7.42 3.13
C ILE A 105 7.12 -7.51 1.77
N LEU A 106 7.69 -6.84 0.76
CA LEU A 106 7.37 -7.11 -0.64
C LEU A 106 8.61 -7.71 -1.29
N ALA A 107 8.41 -8.81 -2.02
CA ALA A 107 9.49 -9.55 -2.66
C ALA A 107 9.31 -9.54 -4.19
N ALA A 108 10.42 -9.34 -4.90
CA ALA A 108 10.56 -9.49 -6.34
C ALA A 108 11.63 -10.56 -6.58
N GLY A 109 11.28 -11.74 -7.13
CA GLY A 109 12.19 -12.87 -7.19
C GLY A 109 12.73 -13.24 -5.81
N ARG A 110 14.03 -13.01 -5.57
CA ARG A 110 14.68 -13.19 -4.24
C ARG A 110 15.03 -11.88 -3.51
N LEU A 111 14.64 -10.74 -4.07
CA LEU A 111 14.94 -9.41 -3.52
C LEU A 111 13.77 -8.91 -2.68
N ILE A 112 14.05 -8.44 -1.46
CA ILE A 112 13.08 -7.69 -0.66
C ILE A 112 13.15 -6.22 -1.08
N VAL A 113 12.11 -5.74 -1.77
CA VAL A 113 12.04 -4.39 -2.35
C VAL A 113 11.38 -3.37 -1.40
N VAL A 114 10.52 -3.84 -0.50
CA VAL A 114 9.98 -3.07 0.62
C VAL A 114 10.07 -3.90 1.88
N ASN A 115 10.52 -3.29 2.98
CA ASN A 115 10.61 -3.92 4.29
C ASN A 115 10.09 -2.96 5.36
N LYS A 116 8.91 -3.21 5.89
CA LYS A 116 8.25 -2.37 6.88
C LYS A 116 8.02 -3.14 8.18
N GLN A 117 8.51 -2.59 9.28
CA GLN A 117 8.07 -2.98 10.63
C GLN A 117 6.74 -2.29 10.91
N LEU A 118 5.73 -3.08 11.23
CA LEU A 118 4.38 -2.64 11.54
C LEU A 118 4.23 -2.47 13.06
N ARG A 119 3.63 -1.36 13.46
CA ARG A 119 3.30 -1.02 14.85
C ARG A 119 1.97 -0.29 14.86
N ASP A 120 1.22 -0.44 15.95
CA ASP A 120 -0.08 0.21 16.14
C ASP A 120 -1.03 0.01 14.95
N VAL A 121 -1.05 -1.20 14.37
CA VAL A 121 -1.80 -1.47 13.13
C VAL A 121 -3.30 -1.18 13.27
N HIS A 122 -3.85 -1.22 14.48
CA HIS A 122 -5.23 -0.77 14.77
C HIS A 122 -5.52 0.63 14.23
N ARG A 123 -4.50 1.48 14.14
CA ARG A 123 -4.58 2.89 13.72
C ARG A 123 -4.21 3.11 12.25
N PHE A 124 -4.11 2.03 11.47
CA PHE A 124 -3.74 2.12 10.07
C PHE A 124 -4.73 2.98 9.27
N GLY A 125 -4.21 4.08 8.74
CA GLY A 125 -4.93 5.08 7.96
C GLY A 125 -4.14 6.38 7.88
N TYR A 126 -4.56 7.29 7.02
CA TYR A 126 -3.85 8.51 6.63
C TYR A 126 -4.71 9.74 6.89
N ASP A 127 -4.08 10.90 7.08
CA ASP A 127 -4.79 12.14 7.41
C ASP A 127 -5.61 12.68 6.24
N SER A 128 -5.28 12.30 5.01
CA SER A 128 -5.98 12.72 3.78
C SER A 128 -5.67 11.79 2.61
N MET A 129 -6.46 11.89 1.53
CA MET A 129 -6.20 11.18 0.27
C MET A 129 -4.85 11.55 -0.34
N ALA A 130 -4.45 12.82 -0.24
CA ALA A 130 -3.13 13.26 -0.67
C ALA A 130 -2.02 12.55 0.10
N LYS A 131 -2.18 12.39 1.42
CA LYS A 131 -1.17 11.71 2.24
C LYS A 131 -1.14 10.20 1.99
N LEU A 132 -2.29 9.59 1.74
CA LEU A 132 -2.40 8.19 1.31
C LEU A 132 -1.62 7.98 -0.01
N ALA A 133 -1.86 8.82 -1.02
CA ALA A 133 -1.19 8.75 -2.31
C ALA A 133 0.34 8.93 -2.17
N GLU A 134 0.77 9.97 -1.45
CA GLU A 134 2.19 10.28 -1.21
C GLU A 134 2.94 9.09 -0.56
N GLU A 135 2.38 8.51 0.51
CA GLU A 135 3.03 7.41 1.22
C GLU A 135 3.05 6.12 0.39
N GLY A 136 2.00 5.85 -0.41
CA GLY A 136 1.99 4.75 -1.36
C GLY A 136 3.04 4.92 -2.46
N GLU A 137 3.10 6.08 -3.11
CA GLU A 137 4.09 6.38 -4.15
C GLU A 137 5.53 6.34 -3.63
N LYS A 138 5.76 6.78 -2.39
CA LYS A 138 7.09 6.66 -1.76
C LYS A 138 7.55 5.21 -1.66
N LEU A 139 6.65 4.29 -1.32
CA LEU A 139 6.96 2.86 -1.27
C LEU A 139 7.17 2.29 -2.67
N VAL A 140 6.38 2.72 -3.65
CA VAL A 140 6.55 2.33 -5.06
C VAL A 140 7.92 2.76 -5.57
N SER A 141 8.27 4.04 -5.42
CA SER A 141 9.56 4.58 -5.86
C SER A 141 10.74 3.88 -5.17
N ALA A 142 10.64 3.59 -3.88
CA ALA A 142 11.66 2.83 -3.16
C ALA A 142 11.81 1.40 -3.71
N GLY A 143 10.70 0.72 -4.02
CA GLY A 143 10.72 -0.61 -4.58
C GLY A 143 11.27 -0.67 -6.01
N VAL A 144 10.89 0.30 -6.86
CA VAL A 144 11.45 0.46 -8.21
C VAL A 144 12.97 0.64 -8.14
N ASN A 145 13.44 1.57 -7.31
CA ASN A 145 14.87 1.83 -7.13
C ASN A 145 15.64 0.58 -6.65
N MET A 146 15.04 -0.22 -5.75
CA MET A 146 15.64 -1.49 -5.31
C MET A 146 15.80 -2.48 -6.47
N ILE A 147 14.78 -2.61 -7.33
CA ILE A 147 14.82 -3.51 -8.49
C ILE A 147 15.85 -3.05 -9.52
N GLU A 148 15.92 -1.73 -9.79
CA GLU A 148 16.90 -1.16 -10.72
C GLU A 148 18.34 -1.30 -10.21
N THR A 149 18.54 -1.25 -8.90
CA THR A 149 19.85 -1.41 -8.27
C THR A 149 20.33 -2.87 -8.28
N TYR A 150 19.42 -3.84 -8.10
CA TYR A 150 19.73 -5.26 -7.99
C TYR A 150 18.89 -6.14 -8.94
N PRO A 151 18.94 -5.91 -10.26
CA PRO A 151 18.07 -6.57 -11.23
C PRO A 151 18.29 -8.08 -11.29
N GLU A 152 19.51 -8.56 -11.07
CA GLU A 152 19.87 -9.98 -11.06
C GLU A 152 19.22 -10.77 -9.91
N VAL A 153 18.94 -10.10 -8.78
CA VAL A 153 18.25 -10.71 -7.63
C VAL A 153 16.73 -10.61 -7.81
N ALA A 154 16.26 -9.49 -8.37
CA ALA A 154 14.85 -9.22 -8.62
C ALA A 154 14.26 -10.15 -9.69
N LYS A 155 15.03 -10.45 -10.74
CA LYS A 155 14.63 -11.32 -11.86
C LYS A 155 15.11 -12.76 -11.70
N TYR A 156 15.53 -13.13 -10.49
CA TYR A 156 16.00 -14.47 -10.20
C TYR A 156 14.83 -15.46 -10.21
N GLY A 157 14.87 -16.43 -11.12
CA GLY A 157 13.86 -17.46 -11.37
C GLY A 157 14.09 -18.12 -12.72
#